data_AF-X1AY31-F1
#
_entry.id   AF-X1AY31-F1
#
_cell.length_a   1.000
_cell.length_b   1.000
_cell.length_c   1.000
_cell.angle_alpha   90.00
_cell.angle_beta   90.00
_cell.angle_gamma   90.00
#
_symmetry.space_group_name_H-M   'P 1'
#
loop_
_entity.id
_entity.type
_entity.pdbx_description
1 polymer ?
#
loop_
_entity_poly.entity_id
_entity_poly.type
_entity_poly.pdbx_seq_one_letter_code
_entity_poly.pdbx_strand_id
1 'polypeptide(L)'
;DTIYAEGQRRYVESLSTYARQFLSLMEKPDVDHIEGLSPAISIEQKSTSHNPRSTVGTITEIYDYLRLLFARVGTPCCPEHGIPLEAQTISQMVDHVLNMPEGSRLMLLAPMVRNRKGEHLQLFDELRAQGFVRARVDGVVYDLDEIPALELRRKHNIEVVVD
;
A
#
# COMPACT_ATOMS: atom_id res chain seq x y z
N ASP A 1 27.32 -9.36 25.20
CA ASP A 1 26.13 -10.23 25.13
C ASP A 1 25.21 -10.09 26.34
N THR A 2 25.70 -10.23 27.57
CA THR A 2 24.91 -10.11 28.81
C THR A 2 24.03 -8.86 28.91
N ILE A 3 24.59 -7.67 28.69
CA ILE A 3 23.85 -6.39 28.72
C ILE A 3 22.78 -6.32 27.62
N TYR A 4 23.10 -6.84 26.43
CA TYR A 4 22.18 -6.88 25.30
C TYR A 4 21.00 -7.85 25.57
N ALA A 5 21.30 -9.07 26.03
CA ALA A 5 20.29 -10.06 26.38
C ALA A 5 19.35 -9.57 27.49
N GLU A 6 19.90 -8.94 28.54
CA GLU A 6 19.09 -8.38 29.63
C GLU A 6 18.27 -7.16 29.17
N GLY A 7 18.84 -6.32 28.32
CA GLY A 7 18.12 -5.18 27.73
C GLY A 7 16.99 -5.60 26.78
N GLN A 8 17.22 -6.60 25.93
CA GLN A 8 16.20 -7.16 25.04
C GLN A 8 15.09 -7.88 25.83
N ARG A 9 15.44 -8.62 26.89
CA ARG A 9 14.47 -9.25 27.80
C ARG A 9 13.55 -8.20 28.45
N ARG A 10 14.11 -7.16 29.04
CA ARG A 10 13.33 -6.06 29.65
C ARG A 10 12.44 -5.33 28.65
N TYR A 11 12.91 -5.14 27.41
CA TYR A 11 12.09 -4.57 26.34
C TYR A 11 10.88 -5.47 26.02
N VAL A 12 11.09 -6.78 25.86
CA VAL A 12 10.00 -7.74 25.59
C VAL A 12 9.00 -7.80 26.75
N GLU A 13 9.47 -7.68 27.99
CA GLU A 13 8.61 -7.63 29.18
C GLU A 13 7.72 -6.37 29.23
N SER A 14 8.17 -5.26 28.64
CA SER A 14 7.38 -4.04 28.53
C SER A 14 6.24 -4.12 27.50
N LEU A 15 6.26 -5.13 26.60
CA LEU A 15 5.24 -5.32 25.58
C LEU A 15 3.96 -5.95 26.14
N SER A 16 2.86 -5.77 25.39
CA SER A 16 1.55 -6.32 25.75
C SER A 16 1.61 -7.84 25.93
N THR A 17 0.74 -8.39 26.78
CA THR A 17 0.65 -9.83 27.03
C THR A 17 0.44 -10.64 25.74
N TYR A 18 -0.27 -10.09 24.76
CA TYR A 18 -0.46 -10.67 23.45
C TYR A 18 0.84 -10.69 22.62
N ALA A 19 1.58 -9.57 22.57
CA ALA A 19 2.84 -9.51 21.84
C ALA A 19 3.89 -10.50 22.39
N ARG A 20 3.88 -10.73 23.70
CA ARG A 20 4.74 -11.73 24.37
C ARG A 20 4.49 -13.17 23.93
N GLN A 21 3.29 -13.51 23.42
CA GLN A 21 2.99 -14.87 22.93
C GLN A 21 3.77 -15.23 21.66
N PHE A 22 4.19 -14.23 20.87
CA PHE A 22 4.87 -14.43 19.58
C PHE A 22 6.38 -14.21 19.66
N LEU A 23 6.90 -13.76 20.82
CA LEU A 23 8.30 -13.50 21.02
C LEU A 23 8.91 -14.66 21.78
N SER A 24 9.95 -15.29 21.21
CA SER A 24 10.74 -16.29 21.93
C SER A 24 11.39 -15.59 23.13
N LEU A 25 11.02 -16.01 24.33
CA LEU A 25 11.68 -15.57 25.55
C LEU A 25 13.16 -15.93 25.42
N MET A 26 14.03 -14.93 25.38
CA MET A 26 15.47 -15.16 25.43
C MET A 26 15.83 -15.79 26.77
N GLU A 27 16.79 -16.71 26.75
CA GLU A 27 17.35 -17.27 27.99
C GLU A 27 17.90 -16.12 28.85
N LYS A 28 17.61 -16.20 30.17
CA LYS A 28 18.12 -15.23 31.13
C LYS A 28 19.65 -15.33 31.13
N PRO A 29 20.38 -14.23 30.90
CA PRO A 29 21.84 -14.27 30.95
C PRO A 29 22.32 -14.63 32.36
N ASP A 30 23.48 -15.27 32.45
CA ASP A 30 24.09 -15.72 33.71
C ASP A 30 24.62 -14.53 34.53
N VAL A 31 23.72 -13.89 35.27
CA VAL A 31 23.98 -12.74 36.14
C VAL A 31 23.19 -12.85 37.44
N ASP A 32 23.84 -12.55 38.55
CA ASP A 32 23.21 -12.56 39.87
C ASP A 32 22.21 -11.41 40.04
N HIS A 33 22.65 -10.18 39.73
CA HIS A 33 21.81 -8.98 39.85
C HIS A 33 22.31 -7.83 38.98
N ILE A 34 21.39 -7.15 38.29
CA ILE A 34 21.68 -5.92 37.54
C ILE A 34 20.55 -4.91 37.78
N GLU A 35 20.91 -3.75 38.33
CA GLU A 35 20.02 -2.60 38.51
C GLU A 35 20.46 -1.41 37.66
N GLY A 36 19.54 -0.47 37.43
CA GLY A 36 19.85 0.77 36.69
C GLY A 36 20.06 0.58 35.18
N LEU A 37 19.65 -0.54 34.59
CA LEU A 37 19.77 -0.76 33.16
C LEU A 37 18.71 0.07 32.39
N SER A 38 19.18 1.06 31.65
CA SER A 38 18.36 1.78 30.67
C SER A 38 17.92 0.86 29.52
N PRO A 39 16.86 1.21 28.77
CA PRO A 39 16.50 0.49 27.54
C PRO A 39 17.72 0.37 26.62
N ALA A 40 18.11 -0.86 26.29
CA ALA A 40 19.31 -1.11 25.49
C ALA A 40 18.94 -1.29 24.01
N ILE A 41 19.78 -0.78 23.12
CA ILE A 41 19.73 -1.00 21.68
C ILE A 41 21.07 -1.60 21.28
N SER A 42 21.07 -2.75 20.60
CA SER A 42 22.29 -3.30 20.00
C SER A 42 22.48 -2.72 18.60
N ILE A 43 23.69 -2.28 18.31
CA ILE A 43 24.12 -1.83 17.00
C ILE A 43 25.20 -2.81 16.53
N GLU A 44 24.77 -3.84 15.81
CA GLU A 44 25.63 -4.87 15.24
C GLU A 44 25.73 -4.69 13.72
N GLN A 45 26.89 -5.02 13.16
CA GLN A 45 27.04 -5.16 11.71
C GLN A 45 26.48 -6.52 11.27
N LYS A 46 25.15 -6.68 11.30
CA LYS A 46 24.48 -7.83 10.68
C LYS A 46 24.53 -7.70 9.15
N SER A 47 24.78 -8.81 8.47
CA SER A 47 24.69 -8.88 7.00
C SER A 47 23.34 -8.33 6.55
N THR A 48 23.37 -7.31 5.70
CA THR A 48 22.17 -6.65 5.21
C THR A 48 21.28 -7.66 4.47
N SER A 49 19.99 -7.64 4.78
CA SER A 49 18.98 -8.37 3.99
C SER A 49 19.12 -7.98 2.53
N HIS A 50 19.35 -8.97 1.66
CA HIS A 50 19.53 -8.75 0.23
C HIS A 50 18.17 -8.61 -0.46
N ASN A 51 17.42 -7.57 -0.10
CA ASN A 51 16.22 -7.18 -0.81
C ASN A 51 16.59 -6.15 -1.89
N PRO A 52 16.44 -6.48 -3.20
CA PRO A 52 16.84 -5.58 -4.28
C PRO A 52 16.06 -4.25 -4.31
N ARG A 53 14.93 -4.15 -3.60
CA ARG A 53 14.16 -2.91 -3.45
C ARG A 53 14.58 -2.06 -2.25
N SER A 54 15.46 -2.58 -1.39
CA SER A 54 15.96 -1.85 -0.22
C SER A 54 17.18 -1.02 -0.61
N THR A 55 17.11 0.27 -0.34
CA THR A 55 18.20 1.22 -0.57
C THR A 55 18.55 1.91 0.74
N VAL A 56 19.65 2.68 0.76
CA VAL A 56 19.97 3.53 1.93
C VAL A 56 18.79 4.45 2.27
N GLY A 57 18.13 5.03 1.27
CA GLY A 57 17.01 5.94 1.48
C GLY A 57 15.76 5.27 2.08
N THR A 58 15.52 3.99 1.82
CA THR A 58 14.41 3.26 2.46
C THR A 58 14.76 2.81 3.87
N ILE A 59 16.04 2.50 4.15
CA ILE A 59 16.50 2.11 5.50
C ILE A 59 16.50 3.31 6.45
N THR A 60 16.85 4.49 5.96
CA THR A 60 16.87 5.73 6.76
C THR A 60 15.55 6.49 6.74
N GLU A 61 14.51 5.95 6.08
CA GLU A 61 13.20 6.60 5.86
C GLU A 61 13.25 7.94 5.10
N ILE A 62 14.44 8.43 4.71
CA ILE A 62 14.62 9.66 3.91
C ILE A 62 13.80 9.60 2.63
N TYR A 63 13.72 8.43 1.98
CA TYR A 63 12.93 8.26 0.78
C TYR A 63 11.44 8.54 1.00
N ASP A 64 10.89 8.20 2.16
CA ASP A 64 9.48 8.48 2.47
C ASP A 64 9.23 9.97 2.70
N TYR A 65 10.17 10.68 3.34
CA TYR A 65 10.12 12.14 3.41
C TYR A 65 10.24 12.80 2.03
N LEU A 66 11.15 12.32 1.17
CA LEU A 66 11.27 12.81 -0.20
C LEU A 66 9.97 12.60 -0.98
N ARG A 67 9.33 11.43 -0.85
CA ARG A 67 8.02 11.17 -1.49
C ARG A 67 6.96 12.18 -1.07
N LEU A 68 6.89 12.50 0.23
CA LEU A 68 5.96 13.52 0.73
C LEU A 68 6.31 14.91 0.20
N LEU A 69 7.58 15.29 0.18
CA LEU A 69 8.06 16.57 -0.34
C LEU A 69 7.66 16.76 -1.81
N PHE A 70 8.00 15.79 -2.66
CA PHE A 70 7.69 15.84 -4.09
C PHE A 70 6.18 15.76 -4.35
N ALA A 71 5.42 14.98 -3.58
CA ALA A 71 3.96 14.92 -3.73
C ALA A 71 3.25 16.22 -3.33
N ARG A 72 3.83 17.00 -2.41
CA ARG A 72 3.22 18.24 -1.89
C ARG A 72 3.64 19.49 -2.65
N VAL A 73 4.89 19.58 -3.07
CA VAL A 73 5.48 20.82 -3.61
C VAL A 73 6.06 20.61 -5.02
N GLY A 74 6.21 19.37 -5.47
CA GLY A 74 6.72 19.08 -6.81
C GLY A 74 5.72 19.47 -7.89
N THR A 75 6.20 20.21 -8.90
CA THR A 75 5.43 20.46 -10.12
C THR A 75 5.66 19.29 -11.09
N PRO A 76 4.64 18.47 -11.39
CA PRO A 76 4.78 17.39 -12.35
C PRO A 76 4.91 17.97 -13.77
N CYS A 77 5.83 17.43 -14.56
CA CYS A 77 6.04 17.83 -15.95
C CYS A 77 5.91 16.63 -16.90
N CYS A 78 5.52 16.89 -18.15
CA CYS A 78 5.53 15.88 -19.19
C CYS A 78 6.99 15.45 -19.51
N PRO A 79 7.31 14.15 -19.53
CA PRO A 79 8.68 13.68 -19.76
C PRO A 79 9.19 13.94 -21.18
N GLU A 80 8.29 14.06 -22.16
CA GLU A 80 8.65 14.30 -23.58
C GLU A 80 8.76 15.79 -23.90
N HIS A 81 7.82 16.59 -23.39
CA HIS A 81 7.68 18.00 -23.77
C HIS A 81 8.25 18.98 -22.74
N GLY A 82 8.48 18.54 -21.49
CA GLY A 82 8.98 19.39 -20.39
C GLY A 82 7.97 20.41 -19.85
N ILE A 83 6.74 20.38 -20.33
CA ILE A 83 5.67 21.33 -19.95
C ILE A 83 5.03 20.87 -18.62
N PRO A 84 4.69 21.79 -17.69
CA PRO A 84 3.93 21.46 -16.49
C PRO A 84 2.60 20.77 -16.81
N LEU A 85 2.25 19.74 -16.03
CA LEU A 85 0.95 19.09 -16.14
C LEU A 85 -0.11 19.92 -15.43
N GLU A 86 -1.16 20.27 -16.17
CA GLU A 86 -2.33 20.97 -15.65
C GLU A 86 -3.55 20.05 -15.60
N ALA A 87 -4.54 20.43 -14.78
CA ALA A 87 -5.80 19.72 -14.73
C ALA A 87 -6.57 19.92 -16.04
N GLN A 88 -6.96 18.82 -16.67
CA GLN A 88 -7.80 18.86 -17.86
C GLN A 88 -9.27 19.06 -17.48
N THR A 89 -9.99 19.82 -18.31
CA THR A 89 -11.45 19.94 -18.17
C THR A 89 -12.15 18.69 -18.71
N ILE A 90 -13.37 18.44 -18.25
CA ILE A 90 -14.17 17.30 -18.73
C ILE A 90 -14.36 17.39 -20.26
N SER A 91 -14.61 18.60 -20.79
CA SER A 91 -14.73 18.82 -22.24
C SER A 91 -13.45 18.43 -22.98
N GLN A 92 -12.27 18.82 -22.49
CA GLN A 92 -10.99 18.43 -23.10
C GLN A 92 -10.80 16.90 -23.11
N MET A 93 -11.22 16.20 -22.06
CA MET A 93 -11.16 14.74 -22.02
C MET A 93 -12.10 14.10 -23.06
N VAL A 94 -13.32 14.63 -23.21
CA VAL A 94 -14.28 14.16 -24.23
C VAL A 94 -13.76 14.43 -25.64
N ASP A 95 -13.26 15.64 -25.91
CA ASP A 95 -12.68 16.01 -27.19
C ASP A 95 -11.51 15.09 -27.56
N HIS A 96 -10.65 14.75 -26.59
CA HIS A 96 -9.55 13.83 -26.81
C HIS A 96 -10.02 12.42 -27.20
N VAL A 97 -11.10 11.91 -26.59
CA VAL A 97 -11.67 10.61 -26.94
C VAL A 97 -12.32 10.65 -28.34
N LEU A 98 -13.04 11.72 -28.68
CA LEU A 98 -13.68 11.88 -30.00
C LEU A 98 -12.66 12.04 -31.14
N ASN A 99 -11.47 12.56 -30.86
CA ASN A 99 -10.39 12.69 -31.83
C ASN A 99 -9.61 11.38 -32.08
N MET A 100 -9.96 10.28 -31.42
CA MET A 100 -9.35 8.98 -31.71
C MET A 100 -9.80 8.45 -33.09
N PRO A 101 -8.99 7.59 -33.75
CA PRO A 101 -9.33 7.05 -35.06
C PRO A 101 -10.69 6.36 -35.07
N GLU A 102 -11.48 6.66 -36.10
CA GLU A 102 -12.80 6.06 -36.28
C GLU A 102 -12.69 4.52 -36.34
N GLY A 103 -13.59 3.82 -35.64
CA GLY A 103 -13.54 2.36 -35.49
C GLY A 103 -12.71 1.85 -34.30
N SER A 104 -12.09 2.75 -33.52
CA SER A 104 -11.44 2.38 -32.25
C SER A 104 -12.46 1.76 -31.27
N ARG A 105 -12.21 0.53 -30.83
CA ARG A 105 -13.02 -0.13 -29.80
C ARG A 105 -12.45 0.20 -28.43
N LEU A 106 -13.20 0.96 -27.65
CA LEU A 106 -12.83 1.40 -26.32
C LEU A 106 -13.85 0.86 -25.32
N MET A 107 -13.41 0.72 -24.07
CA MET A 107 -14.27 0.42 -22.93
C MET A 107 -14.14 1.57 -21.94
N LEU A 108 -15.24 2.24 -21.64
CA LEU A 108 -15.28 3.35 -20.71
C LEU A 108 -15.42 2.80 -19.29
N LEU A 109 -14.37 2.99 -18.50
CA LEU A 109 -14.27 2.43 -17.16
C LEU A 109 -14.25 3.55 -16.11
N ALA A 110 -15.10 3.43 -15.10
CA ALA A 110 -15.10 4.30 -13.93
C ALA A 110 -14.49 3.56 -12.72
N PRO A 111 -13.28 3.94 -12.28
CA PRO A 111 -12.59 3.26 -11.19
C PRO A 111 -13.14 3.65 -9.82
N MET A 112 -13.93 2.76 -9.23
CA MET A 112 -14.62 2.97 -7.95
C MET A 112 -13.74 2.61 -6.75
N VAL A 113 -12.90 1.58 -6.87
CA VAL A 113 -11.97 1.13 -5.82
C VAL A 113 -10.58 0.95 -6.40
N ARG A 114 -9.58 1.55 -5.76
CA ARG A 114 -8.16 1.42 -6.14
C ARG A 114 -7.34 0.94 -4.96
N ASN A 115 -6.80 -0.27 -5.07
CA ASN A 115 -5.82 -0.86 -4.15
C ASN A 115 -6.26 -0.85 -2.67
N ARG A 116 -7.57 -1.08 -2.41
CA ARG A 116 -8.14 -1.14 -1.07
C ARG A 116 -8.51 -2.57 -0.71
N LYS A 117 -8.47 -2.88 0.59
CA LYS A 117 -8.91 -4.17 1.11
C LYS A 117 -10.40 -4.15 1.40
N GLY A 118 -11.10 -5.26 1.16
CA GLY A 118 -12.52 -5.38 1.46
C GLY A 118 -13.26 -6.31 0.52
N GLU A 119 -14.44 -6.77 0.95
CA GLU A 119 -15.33 -7.58 0.12
C GLU A 119 -16.21 -6.72 -0.82
N HIS A 120 -16.39 -5.45 -0.48
CA HIS A 120 -17.09 -4.45 -1.29
C HIS A 120 -18.54 -4.81 -1.70
N LEU A 121 -19.24 -5.65 -0.92
CA LEU A 121 -20.62 -6.08 -1.21
C LEU A 121 -21.60 -4.92 -1.42
N GLN A 122 -21.57 -3.91 -0.54
CA GLN A 122 -22.43 -2.73 -0.64
C GLN A 122 -22.21 -1.95 -1.95
N LEU A 123 -20.97 -1.90 -2.44
CA LEU A 123 -20.67 -1.23 -3.72
C LEU A 123 -21.33 -1.98 -4.88
N PHE A 124 -21.28 -3.31 -4.89
CA PHE A 124 -21.92 -4.10 -5.94
C PHE A 124 -23.45 -4.00 -5.90
N ASP A 125 -24.04 -3.90 -4.70
CA ASP A 125 -25.47 -3.65 -4.54
C ASP A 125 -25.88 -2.28 -5.10
N GLU A 126 -25.10 -1.24 -4.80
CA GLU A 126 -25.32 0.11 -5.33
C GLU A 126 -25.20 0.16 -6.86
N LEU A 127 -24.19 -0.51 -7.43
CA LEU A 127 -23.99 -0.56 -8.88
C LEU A 127 -25.14 -1.31 -9.58
N ARG A 128 -25.64 -2.40 -8.98
CA ARG A 128 -26.83 -3.11 -9.48
C ARG A 128 -28.09 -2.25 -9.39
N ALA A 129 -28.28 -1.54 -8.29
CA ALA A 129 -29.41 -0.61 -8.13
C ALA A 129 -29.38 0.54 -9.15
N GLN A 130 -28.18 0.96 -9.59
CA GLN A 130 -28.00 1.95 -10.65
C GLN A 130 -28.16 1.38 -12.06
N GLY A 131 -28.32 0.06 -12.20
CA GLY A 131 -28.58 -0.61 -13.48
C GLY A 131 -27.33 -0.93 -14.30
N PHE A 132 -26.14 -0.89 -13.70
CA PHE A 132 -24.93 -1.40 -14.36
C PHE A 132 -24.99 -2.92 -14.47
N VAL A 133 -24.37 -3.46 -15.52
CA VAL A 133 -24.34 -4.92 -15.78
C VAL A 133 -22.93 -5.49 -15.63
N ARG A 134 -21.89 -4.76 -16.04
CA ARG A 134 -20.51 -5.28 -16.08
C ARG A 134 -19.59 -4.48 -15.17
N ALA A 135 -18.67 -5.17 -14.51
CA ALA A 135 -17.59 -4.56 -13.75
C ALA A 135 -16.28 -5.31 -13.98
N ARG A 136 -15.18 -4.57 -14.03
CA ARG A 136 -13.82 -5.10 -14.05
C ARG A 136 -13.28 -5.18 -12.63
N VAL A 137 -13.02 -6.40 -12.17
CA VAL A 137 -12.50 -6.71 -10.85
C VAL A 137 -11.13 -7.36 -11.00
N ASP A 138 -10.11 -6.74 -10.42
CA ASP A 138 -8.71 -7.19 -10.50
C ASP A 138 -8.22 -7.46 -11.93
N GLY A 139 -8.73 -6.68 -12.89
CA GLY A 139 -8.37 -6.74 -14.32
C GLY A 139 -9.23 -7.69 -15.15
N VAL A 140 -10.12 -8.48 -14.55
CA VAL A 140 -11.04 -9.39 -15.25
C VAL A 140 -12.44 -8.78 -15.27
N VAL A 141 -13.10 -8.80 -16.43
CA VAL A 141 -14.47 -8.31 -16.59
C VAL A 141 -15.44 -9.43 -16.21
N TYR A 142 -16.34 -9.12 -15.28
CA TYR A 142 -17.42 -9.99 -14.84
C TYR A 142 -18.76 -9.31 -15.08
N ASP A 143 -19.79 -10.12 -15.26
CA ASP A 143 -21.16 -9.68 -15.01
C ASP A 143 -21.33 -9.45 -13.50
N LEU A 144 -22.08 -8.42 -13.11
CA LEU A 144 -22.30 -8.05 -11.71
C LEU A 144 -22.94 -9.17 -10.90
N ASP A 145 -23.71 -10.05 -11.55
CA ASP A 145 -24.34 -11.22 -10.92
C ASP A 145 -23.39 -12.42 -10.77
N GLU A 146 -22.30 -12.45 -11.53
CA GLU A 146 -21.32 -13.55 -11.56
C GLU A 146 -19.99 -13.19 -10.87
N ILE A 147 -19.94 -12.06 -10.14
CA ILE A 147 -18.72 -11.64 -9.45
C ILE A 147 -18.40 -12.63 -8.33
N PRO A 148 -17.18 -13.20 -8.29
CA PRO A 148 -16.77 -14.07 -7.21
C PRO A 148 -16.65 -13.29 -5.88
N ALA A 149 -16.89 -13.98 -4.76
CA ALA A 149 -16.70 -13.39 -3.44
C ALA A 149 -15.24 -12.91 -3.27
N LEU A 150 -15.10 -11.62 -2.94
CA LEU A 150 -13.80 -10.99 -2.72
C LEU A 150 -13.25 -11.31 -1.32
N GLU A 151 -11.93 -11.34 -1.20
CA GLU A 151 -11.27 -11.66 0.07
C GLU A 151 -11.08 -10.40 0.93
N LEU A 152 -11.65 -10.38 2.14
CA LEU A 152 -11.56 -9.23 3.06
C LEU A 152 -10.12 -8.72 3.32
N ARG A 153 -9.12 -9.61 3.31
CA ARG A 153 -7.72 -9.28 3.66
C ARG A 153 -6.86 -8.92 2.46
N ARG A 154 -7.33 -9.14 1.24
CA ARG A 154 -6.62 -8.87 -0.01
C ARG A 154 -7.00 -7.50 -0.56
N LYS A 155 -6.08 -6.88 -1.29
CA LYS A 155 -6.34 -5.60 -1.97
C LYS A 155 -6.96 -5.88 -3.33
N HIS A 156 -8.00 -5.13 -3.65
CA HIS A 156 -8.76 -5.26 -4.89
C HIS A 156 -8.80 -3.93 -5.66
N ASN A 157 -8.95 -4.03 -6.98
CA ASN A 157 -9.30 -2.93 -7.86
C ASN A 157 -10.67 -3.23 -8.50
N ILE A 158 -11.60 -2.28 -8.41
CA ILE A 158 -12.96 -2.44 -8.94
C ILE A 158 -13.28 -1.22 -9.80
N GLU A 159 -13.68 -1.48 -11.03
CA GLU A 159 -13.97 -0.47 -12.03
C GLU A 159 -15.28 -0.86 -12.73
N VAL A 160 -16.26 0.02 -12.79
CA VAL A 160 -17.53 -0.29 -13.47
C VAL A 160 -17.40 0.01 -14.97
N VAL A 161 -17.99 -0.85 -15.80
CA VAL A 161 -18.07 -0.63 -17.25
C VAL A 161 -19.26 0.27 -17.51
N VAL A 162 -19.00 1.51 -17.91
CA VAL A 162 -20.02 2.50 -18.25
C VAL A 162 -20.48 2.33 -19.69
N ASP A 163 -19.53 2.01 -20.59
CA ASP A 163 -19.77 1.73 -22.02
C ASP A 163 -18.76 0.67 -22.52
#